data_AF-A0A8J2LNE0-F1
#
_entry.id   AF-A0A8J2LNE0-F1
#
_cell.length_a   1.000
_cell.length_b   1.000
_cell.length_c   1.000
_cell.angle_alpha   90.00
_cell.angle_beta   90.00
_cell.angle_gamma   90.00
#
_symmetry.space_group_name_H-M   'P 1'
#
loop_
_entity.id
_entity.type
_entity.pdbx_description
1 polymer ?
#
loop_
_entity_poly.entity_id
_entity_poly.type
_entity_poly.pdbx_seq_one_letter_code
_entity_poly.pdbx_strand_id
1 'polypeptide(L)'
;MATIEQGRMLDLIGQLKVATVVVGLVDVGLVSASYVHDSSAEEYFLAIVCLAFMLSLLFVILILLSLIPITDVWKKIDMVFHGVIAVLLMVGVLVQLIQVIHHRELSGGKVATRVFALIFGVMNTGTYSYIAITIFRTPNVT
;
A
#
# COMPACT_ATOMS: atom_id res chain seq x y z
N MET A 1 -27.75 14.32 10.12
CA MET A 1 -26.33 14.35 10.54
C MET A 1 -25.56 13.13 10.04
N ALA A 2 -26.05 11.90 10.26
CA ALA A 2 -25.39 10.66 9.81
C ALA A 2 -25.06 10.58 8.30
N THR A 3 -25.92 11.13 7.43
CA THR A 3 -25.73 11.10 5.96
C THR A 3 -24.60 12.00 5.46
N ILE A 4 -24.37 13.15 6.09
CA ILE A 4 -23.28 14.07 5.73
C ILE A 4 -21.93 13.52 6.19
N GLU A 5 -21.87 12.92 7.38
CA GLU A 5 -20.66 12.28 7.89
C GLU A 5 -20.28 11.02 7.07
N GLN A 6 -21.27 10.23 6.63
CA GLN A 6 -21.03 9.11 5.71
C GLN A 6 -20.49 9.56 4.36
N GLY A 7 -21.04 10.61 3.74
CA GLY A 7 -20.52 11.15 2.49
C GLY A 7 -19.06 11.59 2.61
N ARG A 8 -18.72 12.32 3.68
CA ARG A 8 -17.34 12.74 3.96
C ARG A 8 -16.38 11.57 4.20
N MET A 9 -16.83 10.49 4.83
CA MET A 9 -16.01 9.29 5.02
C MET A 9 -15.73 8.56 3.71
N LEU A 10 -16.72 8.47 2.81
CA LEU A 10 -16.52 7.87 1.48
C LEU A 10 -15.56 8.70 0.62
N ASP A 11 -15.67 10.03 0.67
CA ASP A 11 -14.73 10.94 -0.01
C ASP A 11 -13.30 10.76 0.52
N LEU A 12 -13.14 10.65 1.84
CA LEU A 12 -11.84 10.38 2.48
C LEU A 12 -11.25 9.04 2.04
N ILE A 13 -12.05 7.96 2.01
CA ILE A 13 -11.59 6.64 1.53
C ILE A 13 -11.13 6.74 0.07
N GLY A 14 -11.88 7.44 -0.79
CA GLY A 14 -11.48 7.68 -2.18
C GLY A 14 -10.14 8.41 -2.29
N GLN A 15 -9.96 9.50 -1.54
CA GLN A 15 -8.70 10.26 -1.50
C GLN A 15 -7.53 9.41 -1.02
N LEU A 16 -7.73 8.60 0.02
CA LEU A 16 -6.70 7.70 0.56
C LEU A 16 -6.29 6.63 -0.45
N LYS A 17 -7.22 6.10 -1.24
CA LYS A 17 -6.91 5.14 -2.32
C LYS A 17 -6.10 5.77 -3.45
N VAL A 18 -6.36 7.03 -3.78
CA VAL A 18 -5.49 7.75 -4.73
C VAL A 18 -4.10 7.97 -4.11
N ALA A 19 -4.05 8.30 -2.83
CA ALA A 19 -2.78 8.45 -2.11
C ALA A 19 -1.97 7.14 -2.08
N THR A 20 -2.58 5.97 -1.89
CA THR A 20 -1.85 4.68 -1.94
C THR A 20 -1.26 4.41 -3.31
N VAL A 21 -1.93 4.82 -4.40
CA VAL A 21 -1.37 4.70 -5.75
C VAL A 21 -0.16 5.62 -5.91
N VAL A 22 -0.25 6.88 -5.50
CA VAL A 22 0.87 7.84 -5.61
C VAL A 22 2.06 7.40 -4.76
N VAL A 23 1.82 7.06 -3.49
CA VAL A 23 2.86 6.58 -2.57
C VAL A 23 3.45 5.26 -3.09
N GLY A 24 2.61 4.34 -3.56
CA GLY A 24 3.05 3.07 -4.13
C GLY A 24 3.91 3.24 -5.38
N LEU A 25 3.60 4.20 -6.25
CA LEU A 25 4.44 4.49 -7.42
C LEU A 25 5.84 4.98 -7.02
N VAL A 26 5.91 5.89 -6.03
CA VAL A 26 7.18 6.38 -5.50
C VAL A 26 7.96 5.25 -4.83
N ASP A 27 7.29 4.39 -4.06
CA ASP A 27 7.87 3.23 -3.39
C ASP A 27 8.47 2.25 -4.41
N VAL A 28 7.71 1.85 -5.44
CA VAL A 28 8.22 1.02 -6.55
C VAL A 28 9.48 1.63 -7.18
N GLY A 29 9.48 2.94 -7.44
CA GLY A 29 10.63 3.64 -8.02
C GLY A 29 11.86 3.62 -7.12
N LEU A 30 11.69 3.89 -5.83
CA LEU A 30 12.77 3.88 -4.84
C LEU A 30 13.33 2.48 -4.63
N VAL A 31 12.46 1.48 -4.46
CA VAL A 31 12.86 0.07 -4.30
C VAL A 31 13.63 -0.38 -5.53
N SER A 32 13.09 -0.12 -6.74
CA SER A 32 13.75 -0.47 -8.02
C SER A 32 15.11 0.22 -8.19
N ALA A 33 15.24 1.51 -7.83
CA ALA A 33 16.51 2.22 -7.90
C ALA A 33 17.56 1.72 -6.88
N SER A 34 17.06 1.24 -5.73
CA SER A 34 17.86 0.72 -4.63
C SER A 34 18.20 -0.78 -4.75
N TYR A 35 17.56 -1.45 -5.70
CA TYR A 35 17.72 -2.88 -5.96
C TYR A 35 19.18 -3.21 -6.29
N VAL A 36 19.70 -4.23 -5.61
CA VAL A 36 21.00 -4.81 -5.86
C VAL A 36 20.76 -6.27 -6.22
N HIS A 37 21.18 -6.65 -7.43
CA HIS A 37 20.98 -7.98 -7.99
C HIS A 37 21.95 -9.02 -7.37
N ASP A 38 22.01 -9.08 -6.04
CA ASP A 38 22.83 -10.02 -5.27
C ASP A 38 21.99 -10.88 -4.31
N SER A 39 20.69 -10.60 -4.12
CA SER A 39 19.85 -11.33 -3.17
C SER A 39 18.43 -11.58 -3.69
N SER A 40 18.01 -12.84 -3.68
CA SER A 40 16.63 -13.26 -3.98
C SER A 40 15.61 -12.64 -3.01
N ALA A 41 16.01 -12.26 -1.79
CA ALA A 41 15.14 -11.56 -0.86
C ALA A 41 14.76 -10.15 -1.33
N GLU A 42 15.66 -9.44 -2.03
CA GLU A 42 15.35 -8.14 -2.64
C GLU A 42 14.36 -8.30 -3.80
N GLU A 43 14.47 -9.38 -4.56
CA GLU A 43 13.52 -9.72 -5.63
C GLU A 43 12.12 -10.00 -5.09
N TYR A 44 12.01 -10.79 -4.01
CA TYR A 44 10.71 -11.07 -3.39
C TYR A 44 10.07 -9.78 -2.83
N PHE A 45 10.85 -8.90 -2.21
CA PHE A 45 10.33 -7.62 -1.72
C PHE A 45 9.84 -6.74 -2.86
N LEU A 46 10.65 -6.55 -3.90
CA LEU A 46 10.25 -5.79 -5.09
C LEU A 46 9.00 -6.37 -5.74
N ALA A 47 8.91 -7.70 -5.86
CA ALA A 47 7.73 -8.37 -6.40
C ALA A 47 6.47 -8.12 -5.56
N ILE A 48 6.57 -8.16 -4.22
CA ILE A 48 5.46 -7.85 -3.31
C ILE A 48 4.99 -6.41 -3.50
N VAL A 49 5.91 -5.44 -3.53
CA VAL A 49 5.57 -4.02 -3.69
C VAL A 49 4.93 -3.76 -5.07
N CYS A 50 5.48 -4.33 -6.14
CA CYS A 50 4.92 -4.25 -7.48
C CYS A 50 3.53 -4.88 -7.57
N LEU A 51 3.32 -6.06 -6.99
CA LEU A 51 2.02 -6.73 -6.98
C LEU A 51 0.98 -5.90 -6.21
N ALA A 52 1.34 -5.41 -5.03
CA ALA A 52 0.47 -4.57 -4.20
C ALA A 52 0.08 -3.27 -4.93
N PHE A 53 1.03 -2.64 -5.61
CA PHE A 53 0.78 -1.46 -6.44
C PHE A 53 -0.16 -1.77 -7.62
N MET A 54 0.12 -2.82 -8.40
CA MET A 54 -0.68 -3.19 -9.56
C MET A 54 -2.13 -3.52 -9.20
N LEU A 55 -2.34 -4.31 -8.13
CA LEU A 55 -3.68 -4.64 -7.65
C LEU A 55 -4.44 -3.40 -7.19
N SER A 56 -3.76 -2.48 -6.49
CA SER A 56 -4.40 -1.28 -5.96
C SER A 56 -4.70 -0.25 -7.04
N LEU A 57 -3.82 -0.13 -8.03
CA LEU A 57 -4.07 0.66 -9.24
C LEU A 57 -5.28 0.12 -10.00
N LEU A 58 -5.33 -1.21 -10.22
CA LEU A 58 -6.48 -1.86 -10.86
C LEU A 58 -7.78 -1.56 -10.08
N PHE A 59 -7.75 -1.70 -8.77
CA PHE A 59 -8.93 -1.47 -7.93
C PHE A 59 -9.43 -0.02 -8.01
N VAL A 60 -8.51 0.96 -7.99
CA VAL A 60 -8.85 2.37 -8.20
C VAL A 60 -9.46 2.61 -9.57
N ILE A 61 -8.89 2.04 -10.64
CA ILE A 61 -9.44 2.16 -12.00
C ILE A 61 -10.86 1.59 -12.06
N LEU A 62 -11.09 0.41 -11.49
CA LEU A 62 -12.42 -0.23 -11.49
C LEU A 62 -13.47 0.62 -10.76
N ILE A 63 -13.08 1.31 -9.68
CA ILE A 63 -13.95 2.26 -8.96
C ILE A 63 -14.21 3.50 -9.81
N LEU A 64 -13.18 4.11 -10.42
CA LEU A 64 -13.32 5.32 -11.24
C LEU A 64 -14.19 5.08 -12.47
N LEU A 65 -14.10 3.89 -13.08
CA LEU A 65 -14.93 3.47 -14.20
C LEU A 65 -16.34 3.03 -13.77
N SER A 66 -16.68 3.11 -12.47
CA SER A 66 -17.96 2.67 -11.91
C SER A 66 -18.31 1.21 -12.22
N LEU A 67 -17.29 0.37 -12.42
CA LEU A 67 -17.45 -1.06 -12.71
C LEU A 67 -17.70 -1.90 -11.45
N ILE A 68 -17.38 -1.34 -10.28
CA ILE A 68 -17.67 -1.95 -8.98
C ILE A 68 -18.77 -1.13 -8.28
N PRO A 69 -19.95 -1.72 -8.01
CA PRO A 69 -21.00 -1.04 -7.27
C PRO A 69 -20.64 -0.91 -5.78
N ILE A 70 -21.01 0.21 -5.16
CA ILE A 70 -20.78 0.46 -3.72
C ILE A 70 -21.86 -0.30 -2.92
N THR A 71 -21.64 -1.59 -2.70
CA THR A 71 -22.49 -2.43 -1.84
C THR A 71 -21.76 -2.85 -0.58
N ASP A 72 -22.48 -3.32 0.45
CA ASP A 72 -21.88 -3.83 1.69
C ASP A 72 -20.95 -5.03 1.46
N VAL A 73 -21.24 -5.86 0.46
CA VAL A 73 -20.37 -6.98 0.06
C VAL A 73 -19.04 -6.44 -0.47
N TRP A 74 -19.09 -5.46 -1.38
CA TRP A 74 -17.88 -4.84 -1.93
C TRP A 74 -17.07 -4.09 -0.89
N LYS A 75 -17.70 -3.41 0.07
CA LYS A 75 -17.01 -2.81 1.23
C LYS A 75 -16.23 -3.84 2.04
N LYS A 76 -16.81 -5.02 2.32
CA LYS A 76 -16.12 -6.09 3.05
C LYS A 76 -14.94 -6.65 2.26
N ILE A 77 -15.12 -6.86 0.95
CA ILE A 77 -14.03 -7.33 0.06
C ILE A 77 -12.89 -6.31 0.05
N ASP A 78 -13.22 -5.02 -0.09
CA ASP A 78 -12.29 -3.90 -0.10
C ASP A 78 -11.50 -3.79 1.22
N MET A 79 -12.18 -3.93 2.35
CA MET A 79 -11.55 -3.99 3.67
C MET A 79 -10.56 -5.16 3.79
N VAL A 80 -10.98 -6.36 3.39
CA VAL A 80 -10.12 -7.57 3.43
C VAL A 80 -8.92 -7.39 2.51
N PHE A 81 -9.12 -6.87 1.29
CA PHE A 81 -8.05 -6.57 0.35
C PHE A 81 -7.01 -5.63 0.96
N HIS A 82 -7.43 -4.47 1.46
CA HIS A 82 -6.49 -3.52 2.07
C HIS A 82 -5.81 -4.09 3.32
N GLY A 83 -6.50 -4.91 4.12
CA GLY A 83 -5.91 -5.60 5.27
C GLY A 83 -4.83 -6.62 4.88
N VAL A 84 -5.08 -7.44 3.86
CA VAL A 84 -4.09 -8.41 3.36
C VAL A 84 -2.87 -7.71 2.78
N ILE A 85 -3.07 -6.66 1.97
CA ILE A 85 -1.96 -5.88 1.42
C ILE A 85 -1.14 -5.22 2.52
N ALA A 86 -1.78 -4.68 3.56
CA ALA A 86 -1.06 -4.12 4.71
C ALA A 86 -0.16 -5.15 5.40
N VAL A 87 -0.62 -6.39 5.60
CA VAL A 87 0.20 -7.46 6.19
C VAL A 87 1.38 -7.81 5.29
N LEU A 88 1.15 -7.96 3.98
CA LEU A 88 2.20 -8.29 3.02
C LEU A 88 3.27 -7.19 2.95
N LEU A 89 2.86 -5.92 2.90
CA LEU A 89 3.78 -4.79 2.91
C LEU A 89 4.53 -4.68 4.24
N MET A 90 3.88 -4.95 5.38
CA MET A 90 4.56 -4.99 6.68
C MET A 90 5.69 -6.04 6.70
N VAL A 91 5.42 -7.25 6.22
CA VAL A 91 6.43 -8.31 6.09
C VAL A 91 7.57 -7.84 5.16
N GLY A 92 7.22 -7.25 4.01
CA GLY A 92 8.20 -6.71 3.07
C GLY A 92 9.10 -5.64 3.69
N VAL A 93 8.51 -4.67 4.40
CA VAL A 93 9.23 -3.60 5.10
C VAL A 93 10.18 -4.19 6.16
N LEU A 94 9.76 -5.22 6.90
CA LEU A 94 10.64 -5.88 7.88
C LEU A 94 11.83 -6.56 7.20
N VAL A 95 11.62 -7.23 6.07
CA VAL A 95 12.71 -7.83 5.27
C VAL A 95 13.67 -6.75 4.77
N GLN A 96 13.13 -5.65 4.21
CA GLN A 96 13.93 -4.52 3.75
C GLN A 96 14.73 -3.87 4.89
N LEU A 97 14.14 -3.73 6.08
CA LEU A 97 14.82 -3.21 7.26
C LEU A 97 16.01 -4.09 7.66
N ILE A 98 15.80 -5.41 7.72
CA ILE A 98 16.87 -6.37 8.02
C ILE A 98 18.00 -6.22 7.01
N GLN A 99 17.69 -6.10 5.72
CA GLN A 99 18.69 -5.92 4.67
C GLN A 99 19.45 -4.60 4.79
N VAL A 100 18.77 -3.48 5.09
CA VAL A 100 19.40 -2.18 5.33
C VAL A 100 20.37 -2.25 6.51
N ILE A 101 20.00 -2.95 7.59
CA ILE A 101 20.86 -3.12 8.76
C ILE A 101 22.08 -4.01 8.45
N HIS A 102 21.88 -5.10 7.69
CA HIS A 102 22.90 -6.12 7.49
C HIS A 102 23.88 -5.80 6.33
N HIS A 103 23.40 -5.13 5.27
CA HIS A 103 24.18 -4.84 4.04
C HIS A 103 24.53 -3.36 3.89
N ARG A 104 24.57 -2.62 5.00
CA ARG A 104 24.91 -1.19 5.05
C ARG A 104 26.22 -0.85 4.32
N GLU A 105 27.26 -1.67 4.48
CA GLU A 105 28.59 -1.46 3.87
C GLU A 105 28.66 -1.91 2.40
N LEU A 106 27.82 -2.87 1.98
CA LEU A 106 27.79 -3.41 0.61
C LEU A 106 26.94 -2.58 -0.35
N SER A 107 26.16 -1.63 0.16
CA SER A 107 25.14 -0.90 -0.62
C SER A 107 25.68 0.11 -1.65
N GLY A 108 26.99 0.23 -1.85
CA GLY A 108 27.59 1.08 -2.90
C GLY A 108 27.15 2.55 -2.84
N GLY A 109 26.86 3.07 -1.65
CA GLY A 109 26.37 4.45 -1.45
C GLY A 109 24.86 4.63 -1.60
N LYS A 110 24.09 3.57 -1.83
CA LYS A 110 22.62 3.62 -1.97
C LYS A 110 21.84 3.49 -0.65
N VAL A 111 22.51 3.55 0.51
CA VAL A 111 21.84 3.46 1.83
C VAL A 111 20.69 4.45 1.94
N ALA A 112 20.92 5.71 1.55
CA ALA A 112 19.90 6.76 1.62
C ALA A 112 18.63 6.37 0.84
N THR A 113 18.77 5.90 -0.40
CA THR A 113 17.64 5.45 -1.23
C THR A 113 16.90 4.29 -0.58
N ARG A 114 17.60 3.33 0.03
CA ARG A 114 16.98 2.19 0.74
C ARG A 114 16.22 2.63 1.99
N VAL A 115 16.77 3.60 2.73
CA VAL A 115 16.10 4.19 3.91
C VAL A 115 14.85 4.96 3.47
N PHE A 116 14.91 5.72 2.38
CA PHE A 116 13.72 6.37 1.83
C PHE A 116 12.69 5.35 1.36
N ALA A 117 13.09 4.31 0.63
CA ALA A 117 12.19 3.21 0.26
C ALA A 117 11.51 2.58 1.49
N LEU A 118 12.26 2.36 2.57
CA LEU A 118 11.70 1.86 3.83
C LEU A 118 10.64 2.81 4.42
N ILE A 119 10.94 4.11 4.48
CA ILE A 119 10.00 5.13 5.00
C ILE A 119 8.72 5.14 4.16
N PHE A 120 8.85 5.15 2.83
CA PHE A 120 7.70 5.11 1.93
C PHE A 120 6.92 3.81 2.06
N GLY A 121 7.58 2.66 2.17
CA GLY A 121 6.95 1.37 2.43
C GLY A 121 6.17 1.33 3.75
N VAL A 122 6.70 1.91 4.84
CA VAL A 122 5.98 2.08 6.11
C VAL A 122 4.75 2.98 5.95
N MET A 123 4.91 4.13 5.29
CA MET A 123 3.79 5.05 5.02
C MET A 123 2.70 4.37 4.18
N ASN A 124 3.10 3.60 3.17
CA ASN A 124 2.19 2.87 2.31
C ASN A 124 1.41 1.82 3.13
N THR A 125 2.14 1.00 3.90
CA THR A 125 1.56 0.02 4.84
C THR A 125 0.57 0.65 5.80
N GLY A 126 0.92 1.79 6.39
CA GLY A 126 0.05 2.56 7.28
C GLY A 126 -1.22 3.04 6.58
N THR A 127 -1.10 3.47 5.32
CA THR A 127 -2.25 3.93 4.52
C THR A 127 -3.21 2.78 4.21
N TYR A 128 -2.72 1.61 3.78
CA TYR A 128 -3.55 0.41 3.60
C TYR A 128 -4.26 0.01 4.90
N SER A 129 -3.53 0.02 6.01
CA SER A 129 -4.08 -0.31 7.34
C SER A 129 -5.19 0.67 7.74
N TYR A 130 -4.95 1.96 7.52
CA TYR A 130 -5.91 3.02 7.85
C TYR A 130 -7.17 2.95 6.99
N ILE A 131 -7.05 2.65 5.69
CA ILE A 131 -8.20 2.42 4.81
C ILE A 131 -9.03 1.25 5.31
N ALA A 132 -8.40 0.10 5.61
CA ALA A 132 -9.11 -1.08 6.11
C ALA A 132 -9.88 -0.78 7.41
N ILE A 133 -9.25 -0.09 8.38
CA ILE A 133 -9.89 0.32 9.63
C ILE A 133 -11.04 1.31 9.39
N THR A 134 -10.85 2.28 8.49
CA THR A 134 -11.88 3.28 8.17
C THR A 134 -13.09 2.63 7.52
N ILE A 135 -12.89 1.68 6.59
CA ILE A 135 -13.99 0.91 5.99
C ILE A 135 -14.71 0.09 7.07
N PHE A 136 -13.98 -0.60 7.95
CA PHE A 136 -14.56 -1.38 9.06
C PHE A 136 -15.46 -0.53 9.97
N ARG A 137 -15.06 0.72 10.24
CA ARG A 137 -15.82 1.65 11.09
C ARG A 137 -16.97 2.35 10.36
N THR A 138 -17.00 2.29 9.03
CA THR A 138 -18.06 2.92 8.25
C THR A 138 -19.33 2.06 8.33
N PRO A 139 -20.49 2.63 8.71
CA PRO A 139 -21.74 1.87 8.79
C PRO A 139 -22.14 1.25 7.44
N ASN A 140 -22.75 0.07 7.50
CA ASN A 140 -23.38 -0.59 6.36
C ASN A 140 -24.54 0.25 5.82
N VAL A 141 -24.75 0.20 4.50
CA VAL A 141 -25.89 0.86 3.85
C VAL A 141 -26.97 -0.21 3.69
N THR A 142 -27.97 -0.17 4.57
CA THR A 142 -29.19 -0.99 4.46
C THR A 142 -30.09 -0.48 3.35
#